data_AF-A0AAD5PL21-F1
#
_entry.id   AF-A0AAD5PL21-F1
#
_cell.length_a   1.000
_cell.length_b   1.000
_cell.length_c   1.000
_cell.angle_alpha   90.00
_cell.angle_beta   90.00
_cell.angle_gamma   90.00
#
_symmetry.space_group_name_H-M   'P 1'
#
loop_
_entity.id
_entity.type
_entity.pdbx_description
1 polymer ?
#
loop_
_entity_poly.entity_id
_entity_poly.type
_entity_poly.pdbx_seq_one_letter_code
_entity_poly.pdbx_strand_id
1 'polypeptide(L)'
;MNTKPESPSPWNPFDTIQEEESDFKTYLFNYLKYWPFFLIFPALGLLGAFLVNKWTTPIYNIESAVIVSEDKPSIGDDLFDAVGIKGKSNVENEIGILKSYTLAEETISALNLNVSYFEDGMIQKTQVYANSPILVMADWTHPQLVGGLFKVTMGSNGKFSIEIEEPGMAVFNPKDPFYLTGLSQLPKFKSSYSSGERIKGDVFDFKIINISSMPGDVLYFSLKDTPSLALQYKNALTVSTFNKQASIISLNLSTPVRRLGEDYLNKLMEMYIDRELKEKNSAAENTILFIDQQLSGITDSLTFFENRLERYRSQTRSLTSHKKELRSFHDFKN
;
A
#
# COMPACT_ATOMS: atom_id res chain seq x y z
N MET A 1 70.96 7.29 66.76
CA MET A 1 70.48 6.51 67.93
C MET A 1 69.06 6.06 67.64
N ASN A 2 68.90 4.73 67.56
CA ASN A 2 67.67 3.91 67.46
C ASN A 2 66.31 4.57 67.72
N THR A 3 65.41 4.53 66.73
CA THR A 3 63.95 4.62 66.93
C THR A 3 63.40 3.20 67.09
N LYS A 4 62.84 2.93 68.28
CA LYS A 4 62.22 1.66 68.70
C LYS A 4 60.85 1.50 68.01
N PRO A 5 60.43 0.32 67.54
CA PRO A 5 59.08 0.13 66.99
C PRO A 5 58.03 -0.03 68.11
N GLU A 6 56.89 0.66 67.98
CA GLU A 6 55.72 0.54 68.85
C GLU A 6 54.89 -0.72 68.49
N SER A 7 54.44 -1.44 69.51
CA SER A 7 53.58 -2.63 69.41
C SER A 7 52.09 -2.26 69.24
N PRO A 8 51.26 -3.05 68.54
CA PRO A 8 49.83 -2.74 68.39
C PRO A 8 49.02 -3.07 69.65
N SER A 9 48.05 -2.20 69.98
CA SER A 9 47.12 -2.30 71.12
C SER A 9 46.01 -3.36 70.88
N PRO A 10 45.51 -4.10 71.90
CA PRO A 10 44.50 -5.14 71.70
C PRO A 10 43.05 -4.60 71.71
N TRP A 11 42.19 -5.22 70.90
CA TRP A 11 40.76 -4.90 70.70
C TRP A 11 39.92 -5.11 71.97
N ASN A 12 38.99 -4.19 72.27
CA ASN A 12 38.08 -4.24 73.42
C ASN A 12 36.62 -4.50 72.97
N PRO A 13 35.94 -5.57 73.42
CA PRO A 13 34.65 -6.01 72.88
C PRO A 13 33.41 -5.27 73.44
N PHE A 14 33.56 -4.09 74.03
CA PHE A 14 32.48 -3.35 74.68
C PHE A 14 32.20 -1.95 74.09
N ASP A 15 32.62 -1.68 72.86
CA ASP A 15 32.14 -0.48 72.17
C ASP A 15 30.63 -0.64 71.88
N THR A 16 29.82 0.11 72.64
CA THR A 16 28.37 0.21 72.45
C THR A 16 28.10 0.84 71.08
N ILE A 17 27.36 0.13 70.23
CA ILE A 17 26.85 0.65 68.95
C ILE A 17 25.91 1.83 69.28
N GLN A 18 26.40 3.06 69.15
CA GLN A 18 25.56 4.24 69.14
C GLN A 18 24.75 4.23 67.85
N GLU A 19 23.41 4.20 67.99
CA GLU A 19 22.47 4.22 66.87
C GLU A 19 22.63 5.50 66.02
N GLU A 20 22.73 5.33 64.69
CA GLU A 20 22.94 6.36 63.65
C GLU A 20 21.70 7.28 63.44
N GLU A 21 21.10 7.83 64.50
CA GLU A 21 19.86 8.61 64.37
C GLU A 21 20.10 10.09 63.98
N SER A 22 21.36 10.56 63.96
CA SER A 22 21.74 11.97 63.74
C SER A 22 22.17 12.32 62.31
N ASP A 23 22.42 11.32 61.47
CA ASP A 23 23.01 11.57 60.15
C ASP A 23 21.95 11.93 59.10
N PHE A 24 20.77 11.30 59.15
CA PHE A 24 19.71 11.53 58.17
C PHE A 24 19.26 12.98 58.09
N LYS A 25 19.08 13.64 59.25
CA LYS A 25 18.63 15.05 59.33
C LYS A 25 19.68 15.98 58.73
N THR A 26 20.96 15.72 58.97
CA THR A 26 22.09 16.52 58.44
C THR A 26 22.21 16.38 56.93
N TYR A 27 22.12 15.16 56.39
CA TYR A 27 22.07 14.95 54.94
C TYR A 27 20.83 15.62 54.32
N LEU A 28 19.66 15.50 54.94
CA LEU A 28 18.41 16.08 54.44
C LEU A 28 18.48 17.61 54.32
N PHE A 29 18.98 18.33 55.34
CA PHE A 29 19.12 19.79 55.28
C PHE A 29 20.17 20.24 54.25
N ASN A 30 21.22 19.45 54.02
CA ASN A 30 22.20 19.72 52.97
C ASN A 30 21.59 19.60 51.57
N TYR A 31 20.72 18.62 51.31
CA TYR A 31 19.98 18.51 50.05
C TYR A 31 18.88 19.57 49.91
N LEU A 32 18.20 19.94 51.00
CA LEU A 32 17.16 20.99 51.00
C LEU A 32 17.71 22.37 50.63
N LYS A 33 19.01 22.63 50.86
CA LYS A 33 19.68 23.86 50.38
C LYS A 33 19.64 24.00 48.86
N TYR A 34 19.61 22.89 48.12
CA TYR A 34 19.50 22.84 46.67
C TYR A 34 18.05 22.64 46.18
N TRP A 35 17.03 22.87 47.03
CA TRP A 35 15.62 22.73 46.66
C TRP A 35 15.18 23.42 45.35
N PRO A 36 15.77 24.55 44.90
CA PRO A 36 15.39 25.12 43.61
C PRO A 36 15.76 24.20 42.44
N PHE A 37 16.88 23.48 42.52
CA PHE A 37 17.27 22.51 41.47
C PHE A 37 16.29 21.34 41.40
N PHE A 38 15.77 20.89 42.54
CA PHE A 38 14.72 19.86 42.58
C PHE A 38 13.41 20.29 41.91
N LEU A 39 13.17 21.60 41.73
CA LEU A 39 12.05 22.11 40.95
C LEU A 39 12.43 22.44 39.50
N ILE A 40 13.64 22.97 39.29
CA ILE A 40 14.13 23.36 37.96
C ILE A 40 14.29 22.15 37.06
N PHE A 41 14.86 21.03 37.54
CA PHE A 41 15.06 19.85 36.68
C PHE A 41 13.74 19.23 36.20
N PRO A 42 12.72 18.98 37.05
CA PRO A 42 11.40 18.56 36.59
C PRO A 42 10.73 19.59 35.68
N ALA A 43 10.83 20.89 35.98
CA ALA A 43 10.25 21.94 35.13
C ALA A 43 10.91 21.96 33.74
N LEU A 44 12.24 21.81 33.67
CA LEU A 44 12.97 21.71 32.41
C LEU A 44 12.61 20.43 31.65
N GLY A 45 12.42 19.31 32.36
CA GLY A 45 11.96 18.05 31.77
C GLY A 45 10.55 18.15 31.18
N LEU A 46 9.62 18.78 31.90
CA LEU A 46 8.25 19.04 31.42
C LEU A 46 8.25 20.01 30.24
N LEU A 47 9.08 21.05 30.28
CA LEU A 47 9.25 21.98 29.17
C LEU A 47 9.81 21.26 27.94
N GLY A 48 10.82 20.42 28.11
CA GLY A 48 11.36 19.58 27.04
C GLY A 48 10.30 18.64 26.45
N ALA A 49 9.56 17.92 27.30
CA ALA A 49 8.48 17.04 26.86
C ALA A 49 7.36 17.80 26.13
N PHE A 50 7.00 18.99 26.61
CA PHE A 50 6.01 19.86 25.97
C PHE A 50 6.49 20.33 24.58
N LEU A 51 7.74 20.76 24.47
CA LEU A 51 8.35 21.18 23.20
C LEU A 51 8.38 20.03 22.19
N VAL A 52 8.80 18.83 22.62
CA VAL A 52 8.78 17.63 21.78
C VAL A 52 7.35 17.33 21.31
N ASN A 53 6.38 17.25 22.21
CA ASN A 53 4.98 16.94 21.85
C ASN A 53 4.35 18.02 20.94
N LYS A 54 4.79 19.27 21.06
CA LYS A 54 4.30 20.37 20.22
C LYS A 54 4.88 20.34 18.80
N TRP A 55 6.08 19.78 18.61
CA TRP A 55 6.80 19.85 17.34
C TRP A 55 6.93 18.51 16.61
N THR A 56 6.79 17.38 17.28
CA THR A 56 6.80 16.06 16.62
C THR A 56 5.58 15.89 15.71
N THR A 57 5.81 15.44 14.48
CA THR A 57 4.72 15.10 13.54
C THR A 57 3.91 13.90 14.08
N PRO A 58 2.59 14.02 14.29
CA PRO A 58 1.78 12.89 14.71
C PRO A 58 1.72 11.84 13.59
N ILE A 59 1.89 10.57 13.93
CA ILE A 59 1.73 9.44 13.00
C ILE A 59 0.44 8.72 13.36
N TYR A 60 -0.49 8.65 12.41
CA TYR A 60 -1.77 7.98 12.56
C TYR A 60 -1.68 6.56 12.01
N ASN A 61 -2.26 5.60 12.74
CA ASN A 61 -2.39 4.22 12.34
C ASN A 61 -3.81 3.98 11.84
N ILE A 62 -3.96 3.61 10.57
CA ILE A 62 -5.26 3.47 9.91
C ILE A 62 -5.43 2.00 9.56
N GLU A 63 -6.54 1.43 10.01
CA GLU A 63 -6.83 0.02 9.88
C GLU A 63 -8.10 -0.19 9.03
N SER A 64 -8.06 -1.22 8.18
CA SER A 64 -9.20 -1.71 7.41
C SER A 64 -9.23 -3.23 7.47
N ALA A 65 -10.40 -3.84 7.39
CA ALA A 65 -10.55 -5.29 7.44
C ALA A 65 -11.48 -5.79 6.33
N VAL A 66 -11.12 -6.92 5.73
CA VAL A 66 -11.92 -7.58 4.69
C VAL A 66 -12.08 -9.06 4.99
N ILE A 67 -13.29 -9.57 4.73
CA ILE A 67 -13.59 -11.00 4.80
C ILE A 67 -13.31 -11.59 3.42
N VAL A 68 -12.44 -12.59 3.38
CA VAL A 68 -12.19 -13.42 2.21
C VAL A 68 -13.20 -14.56 2.22
N SER A 69 -13.94 -14.71 1.14
CA SER A 69 -14.82 -15.85 0.97
C SER A 69 -13.99 -17.11 0.75
N GLU A 70 -14.27 -18.17 1.48
CA GLU A 70 -13.70 -19.48 1.20
C GLU A 70 -14.41 -20.07 -0.02
N ASP A 71 -13.66 -20.33 -1.08
CA ASP A 71 -14.19 -21.11 -2.19
C ASP A 71 -14.57 -22.50 -1.67
N LYS A 72 -15.74 -23.00 -2.08
CA LYS A 72 -16.15 -24.37 -1.76
C LYS A 72 -15.04 -25.31 -2.24
N PRO A 73 -14.63 -26.31 -1.44
CA PRO A 73 -13.53 -27.18 -1.80
C PRO A 73 -13.80 -27.78 -3.18
N SER A 74 -12.88 -27.50 -4.11
CA SER A 74 -12.89 -28.11 -5.42
C SER A 74 -12.79 -29.62 -5.26
N ILE A 75 -13.46 -30.39 -6.12
CA ILE A 75 -13.39 -31.86 -6.10
C ILE A 75 -11.92 -32.25 -6.37
N GLY A 76 -11.18 -32.54 -5.30
CA GLY A 76 -9.74 -32.77 -5.34
C GLY A 76 -8.99 -32.21 -4.12
N ASP A 77 -9.50 -31.15 -3.49
CA ASP A 77 -8.84 -30.50 -2.35
C ASP A 77 -8.80 -31.43 -1.11
N ASP A 78 -9.89 -32.16 -0.87
CA ASP A 78 -9.98 -33.22 0.15
C ASP A 78 -8.96 -34.36 -0.07
N LEU A 79 -8.60 -34.65 -1.33
CA LEU A 79 -7.60 -35.67 -1.66
C LEU A 79 -6.18 -35.17 -1.39
N PHE A 80 -5.89 -33.89 -1.62
CA PHE A 80 -4.60 -33.28 -1.29
C PHE A 80 -4.40 -33.16 0.23
N ASP A 81 -5.45 -32.79 0.97
CA ASP A 81 -5.45 -32.76 2.43
C ASP A 81 -5.26 -34.16 3.03
N ALA A 82 -5.88 -35.19 2.46
CA ALA A 82 -5.70 -36.58 2.88
C ALA A 82 -4.26 -37.12 2.70
N VAL A 83 -3.48 -36.53 1.79
CA VAL A 83 -2.06 -36.88 1.54
C VAL A 83 -1.11 -35.97 2.34
N GLY A 84 -1.64 -35.05 3.16
CA GLY A 84 -0.86 -34.11 3.95
C GLY A 84 -0.22 -32.98 3.13
N ILE A 85 -0.59 -32.86 1.84
CA ILE A 85 -0.25 -31.73 0.99
C ILE A 85 -1.34 -30.70 1.23
N LYS A 86 -1.25 -30.03 2.38
CA LYS A 86 -2.16 -28.95 2.72
C LYS A 86 -1.99 -27.84 1.69
N GLY A 87 -3.00 -27.62 0.85
CA GLY A 87 -3.04 -26.49 -0.06
C GLY A 87 -2.83 -25.21 0.75
N LYS A 88 -1.75 -24.47 0.46
CA LYS A 88 -1.51 -23.20 1.15
C LYS A 88 -2.73 -22.31 0.96
N SER A 89 -3.25 -21.84 2.08
CA SER A 89 -4.62 -21.33 2.23
C SER A 89 -4.95 -20.21 1.26
N ASN A 90 -6.20 -20.18 0.79
CA ASN A 90 -6.80 -19.08 0.02
C ASN A 90 -6.39 -17.70 0.57
N VAL A 91 -6.39 -17.56 1.90
CA VAL A 91 -6.04 -16.32 2.60
C VAL A 91 -4.59 -15.86 2.37
N GLU A 92 -3.61 -16.76 2.28
CA GLU A 92 -2.21 -16.38 2.02
C GLU A 92 -2.03 -15.80 0.61
N ASN A 93 -2.78 -16.32 -0.36
CA ASN A 93 -2.81 -15.78 -1.72
C ASN A 93 -3.42 -14.38 -1.74
N GLU A 94 -4.54 -14.18 -1.05
CA GLU A 94 -5.19 -12.87 -0.95
C GLU A 94 -4.31 -11.83 -0.25
N ILE A 95 -3.57 -12.21 0.79
CA ILE A 95 -2.55 -11.33 1.41
C ILE A 95 -1.50 -10.93 0.37
N GLY A 96 -1.05 -11.87 -0.47
CA GLY A 96 -0.12 -11.62 -1.56
C GLY A 96 -0.65 -10.64 -2.60
N ILE A 97 -1.92 -10.76 -2.98
CA ILE A 97 -2.60 -9.86 -3.92
C ILE A 97 -2.75 -8.46 -3.31
N LEU A 98 -3.19 -8.36 -2.06
CA LEU A 98 -3.35 -7.09 -1.35
C LEU A 98 -2.00 -6.36 -1.18
N LYS A 99 -0.91 -7.10 -1.01
CA LYS A 99 0.47 -6.55 -0.92
C LYS A 99 1.18 -6.49 -2.29
N SER A 100 0.47 -6.67 -3.39
CA SER A 100 1.06 -6.63 -4.73
C SER A 100 1.42 -5.20 -5.13
N TYR A 101 2.50 -5.08 -5.92
CA TYR A 101 2.91 -3.78 -6.48
C TYR A 101 1.84 -3.23 -7.43
N THR A 102 1.23 -4.09 -8.24
CA THR A 102 0.22 -3.70 -9.25
C THR A 102 -1.02 -3.09 -8.61
N LEU A 103 -1.53 -3.66 -7.51
CA LEU A 103 -2.65 -3.08 -6.78
C LEU A 103 -2.30 -1.70 -6.17
N ALA A 104 -1.10 -1.56 -5.60
CA ALA A 104 -0.63 -0.28 -5.06
C ALA A 104 -0.49 0.79 -6.17
N GLU A 105 0.05 0.41 -7.33
CA GLU A 105 0.22 1.28 -8.50
C GLU A 105 -1.12 1.75 -9.07
N GLU A 106 -2.08 0.85 -9.25
CA GLU A 106 -3.44 1.17 -9.70
C GLU A 106 -4.14 2.11 -8.71
N THR A 107 -4.00 1.85 -7.40
CA THR A 107 -4.59 2.69 -6.33
C THR A 107 -4.02 4.11 -6.35
N ILE A 108 -2.70 4.24 -6.45
CA ILE A 108 -2.01 5.54 -6.53
C ILE A 108 -2.46 6.32 -7.75
N SER A 109 -2.56 5.63 -8.89
CA SER A 109 -2.98 6.23 -10.16
C SER A 109 -4.44 6.70 -10.09
N ALA A 110 -5.32 5.90 -9.49
CA ALA A 110 -6.74 6.24 -9.31
C ALA A 110 -6.94 7.47 -8.41
N LEU A 111 -6.11 7.63 -7.38
CA LEU A 111 -6.16 8.78 -6.45
C LEU A 111 -5.31 9.97 -6.89
N ASN A 112 -4.50 9.84 -7.94
CA ASN A 112 -3.53 10.85 -8.39
C ASN A 112 -2.57 11.31 -7.27
N LEU A 113 -2.09 10.39 -6.42
CA LEU A 113 -1.23 10.70 -5.27
C LEU A 113 0.21 11.12 -5.64
N ASN A 114 0.52 11.14 -6.92
CA ASN A 114 1.83 11.54 -7.43
C ASN A 114 2.21 12.99 -7.09
N VAL A 115 1.23 13.84 -6.77
CA VAL A 115 1.45 15.20 -6.32
C VAL A 115 1.20 15.29 -4.82
N SER A 116 2.23 15.66 -4.07
CA SER A 116 2.14 15.95 -2.64
C SER A 116 2.26 17.45 -2.40
N TYR A 117 1.43 18.00 -1.51
CA TYR A 117 1.43 19.42 -1.15
C TYR A 117 1.94 19.60 0.28
N PHE A 118 2.66 20.70 0.52
CA PHE A 118 3.14 21.06 1.84
C PHE A 118 2.98 22.56 2.09
N GLU A 119 2.59 22.92 3.29
CA GLU A 119 2.53 24.31 3.77
C GLU A 119 3.78 24.64 4.58
N ASP A 120 4.21 25.89 4.49
CA ASP A 120 5.33 26.40 5.28
C ASP A 120 4.91 26.54 6.75
N GLY A 121 5.46 25.68 7.61
CA GLY A 121 5.26 25.77 9.05
C GLY A 121 6.41 26.53 9.72
N MET A 122 6.21 27.02 10.94
CA MET A 122 7.25 27.75 11.70
C MET A 122 8.55 26.95 11.92
N ILE A 123 8.49 25.63 11.89
CA ILE A 123 9.60 24.74 12.25
C ILE A 123 9.82 23.66 11.19
N GLN A 124 8.74 23.10 10.65
CA GLN A 124 8.79 22.06 9.63
C GLN A 124 7.62 22.21 8.66
N LYS A 125 7.85 21.81 7.42
CA LYS A 125 6.82 21.78 6.38
C LYS A 125 5.79 20.71 6.72
N THR A 126 4.51 21.07 6.67
CA THR A 126 3.43 20.15 7.02
C THR A 126 2.73 19.69 5.74
N GLN A 127 2.61 18.38 5.55
CA GLN A 127 1.93 17.83 4.38
C GLN A 127 0.42 18.10 4.46
N VAL A 128 -0.13 18.60 3.35
CA VAL A 128 -1.56 18.88 3.19
C VAL A 128 -2.14 17.96 2.13
N TYR A 129 -3.33 17.43 2.39
CA TYR A 129 -4.05 16.55 1.49
C TYR A 129 -5.52 16.98 1.39
N ALA A 130 -6.08 16.88 0.18
CA ALA A 130 -7.43 17.28 -0.23
C ALA A 130 -7.81 18.76 -0.09
N ASN A 131 -7.30 19.49 0.90
CA ASN A 131 -7.60 20.92 1.12
C ASN A 131 -6.42 21.83 0.72
N SER A 132 -5.64 21.43 -0.29
CA SER A 132 -4.54 22.26 -0.78
C SER A 132 -5.08 23.51 -1.47
N PRO A 133 -4.54 24.70 -1.16
CA PRO A 133 -4.98 25.96 -1.78
C PRO A 133 -4.52 26.09 -3.25
N ILE A 134 -3.63 25.20 -3.70
CA ILE A 134 -3.23 25.02 -5.11
C ILE A 134 -3.51 23.60 -5.60
N LEU A 135 -3.79 23.49 -6.90
CA LEU A 135 -3.88 22.22 -7.62
C LEU A 135 -2.83 22.18 -8.73
N VAL A 136 -1.93 21.21 -8.66
CA VAL A 136 -0.93 20.95 -9.69
C VAL A 136 -1.39 19.77 -10.54
N MET A 137 -1.46 19.99 -11.85
CA MET A 137 -1.79 18.96 -12.84
C MET A 137 -0.56 18.71 -13.70
N ALA A 138 0.14 17.60 -13.44
CA ALA A 138 1.30 17.18 -14.22
C ALA A 138 0.88 16.29 -15.39
N ASP A 139 1.52 16.48 -16.54
CA ASP A 139 1.37 15.61 -17.71
C ASP A 139 2.39 14.49 -17.65
N TRP A 140 1.98 13.32 -17.11
CA TRP A 140 2.85 12.16 -16.96
C TRP A 140 3.27 11.50 -18.27
N THR A 141 2.76 11.96 -19.43
CA THR A 141 3.23 11.51 -20.76
C THR A 141 4.52 12.21 -21.19
N HIS A 142 4.89 13.28 -20.49
CA HIS A 142 6.14 14.03 -20.68
C HIS A 142 7.15 13.68 -19.57
N PRO A 143 8.47 13.77 -19.81
CA PRO A 143 9.45 13.71 -18.73
C PRO A 143 9.16 14.74 -17.64
N GLN A 144 9.20 14.32 -16.38
CA GLN A 144 8.91 15.15 -15.21
C GLN A 144 10.05 15.15 -14.22
N LEU A 145 10.23 16.29 -13.55
CA LEU A 145 11.18 16.47 -12.49
C LEU A 145 10.54 16.03 -11.16
N VAL A 146 11.10 15.00 -10.53
CA VAL A 146 10.54 14.32 -9.36
C VAL A 146 11.53 14.27 -8.19
N GLY A 147 11.01 14.00 -6.99
CA GLY A 147 11.79 13.72 -5.78
C GLY A 147 12.11 14.93 -4.90
N GLY A 148 12.18 16.14 -5.47
CA GLY A 148 12.43 17.37 -4.70
C GLY A 148 11.17 18.20 -4.40
N LEU A 149 11.40 19.37 -3.80
CA LEU A 149 10.38 20.36 -3.46
C LEU A 149 10.43 21.58 -4.38
N PHE A 150 9.28 21.92 -4.93
CA PHE A 150 9.03 23.17 -5.63
C PHE A 150 8.40 24.17 -4.66
N LYS A 151 9.00 25.34 -4.53
CA LYS A 151 8.46 26.48 -3.80
C LYS A 151 7.61 27.32 -4.73
N VAL A 152 6.35 27.56 -4.35
CA VAL A 152 5.40 28.43 -5.03
C VAL A 152 5.15 29.64 -4.15
N THR A 153 5.53 30.82 -4.62
CA THR A 153 5.24 32.08 -3.91
C THR A 153 4.12 32.81 -4.64
N MET A 154 3.01 33.02 -3.95
CA MET A 154 1.85 33.69 -4.50
C MET A 154 2.06 35.20 -4.51
N GLY A 155 1.96 35.81 -5.69
CA GLY A 155 2.03 37.25 -5.90
C GLY A 155 0.64 37.91 -5.95
N SER A 156 0.64 39.23 -6.05
CA SER A 156 -0.58 40.02 -6.30
C SER A 156 -1.15 39.70 -7.69
N ASN A 157 -2.49 39.75 -7.82
CA ASN A 157 -3.25 39.56 -9.09
C ASN A 157 -3.25 38.13 -9.65
N GLY A 158 -3.17 37.09 -8.80
CA GLY A 158 -3.26 35.69 -9.22
C GLY A 158 -2.05 35.17 -10.00
N LYS A 159 -0.93 35.90 -9.91
CA LYS A 159 0.38 35.50 -10.43
C LYS A 159 1.16 34.77 -9.35
N PHE A 160 2.08 33.89 -9.73
CA PHE A 160 2.97 33.20 -8.80
C PHE A 160 4.36 33.00 -9.41
N SER A 161 5.36 32.79 -8.56
CA SER A 161 6.70 32.34 -8.96
C SER A 161 6.95 30.92 -8.48
N ILE A 162 7.77 30.17 -9.24
CA ILE A 162 8.21 28.83 -8.86
C ILE A 162 9.72 28.82 -8.73
N GLU A 163 10.22 28.23 -7.66
CA GLU A 163 11.64 27.99 -7.43
C GLU A 163 11.86 26.54 -6.97
N ILE A 164 13.03 25.98 -7.25
CA ILE A 164 13.44 24.68 -6.71
C ILE A 164 14.22 24.95 -5.44
N GLU A 165 13.76 24.38 -4.33
CA GLU A 165 14.42 24.57 -3.04
C GLU A 165 15.43 23.44 -2.76
N GLU A 166 15.08 22.20 -3.07
CA GLU A 166 15.91 21.04 -2.75
C GLU A 166 16.56 20.42 -4.02
N PRO A 167 17.89 20.29 -4.07
CA PRO A 167 18.62 19.83 -5.24
C PRO A 167 18.59 18.31 -5.48
N GLY A 168 17.87 17.52 -4.66
CA GLY A 168 17.74 16.06 -4.77
C GLY A 168 16.82 15.57 -5.90
N MET A 169 16.70 16.35 -6.97
CA MET A 169 15.73 16.11 -8.04
C MET A 169 16.27 15.10 -9.05
N ALA A 170 15.37 14.28 -9.57
CA ALA A 170 15.65 13.35 -10.65
C ALA A 170 14.61 13.49 -11.77
N VAL A 171 14.94 13.04 -12.97
CA VAL A 171 14.01 13.04 -14.11
C VAL A 171 13.36 11.67 -14.23
N PHE A 172 12.03 11.66 -14.12
CA PHE A 172 11.19 10.54 -14.53
C PHE A 172 10.96 10.62 -16.04
N ASN A 173 11.22 9.52 -16.75
CA ASN A 173 10.94 9.40 -18.18
C ASN A 173 9.83 8.36 -18.39
N PRO A 174 8.67 8.71 -18.98
CA PRO A 174 7.59 7.77 -19.19
C PRO A 174 7.96 6.63 -20.16
N LYS A 175 8.99 6.80 -21.00
CA LYS A 175 9.51 5.72 -21.86
C LYS A 175 10.36 4.70 -21.09
N ASP A 176 10.88 5.10 -19.94
CA ASP A 176 11.67 4.24 -19.06
C ASP A 176 11.28 4.48 -17.59
N PRO A 177 10.10 4.00 -17.18
CA PRO A 177 9.49 4.41 -15.92
C PRO A 177 10.20 3.86 -14.67
N PHE A 178 11.09 2.87 -14.82
CA PHE A 178 11.76 2.20 -13.70
C PHE A 178 13.12 2.81 -13.35
N TYR A 179 13.65 3.73 -14.18
CA TYR A 179 14.94 4.36 -13.95
C TYR A 179 14.83 5.88 -13.93
N LEU A 180 15.26 6.47 -12.81
CA LEU A 180 15.38 7.91 -12.65
C LEU A 180 16.73 8.38 -13.19
N THR A 181 16.71 9.41 -14.02
CA THR A 181 17.95 10.00 -14.56
C THR A 181 18.36 11.20 -13.70
N GLY A 182 19.65 11.28 -13.34
CA GLY A 182 20.18 12.44 -12.62
C GLY A 182 20.21 13.70 -13.47
N LEU A 183 20.10 14.87 -12.85
CA LEU A 183 20.23 16.16 -13.53
C LEU A 183 21.66 16.69 -13.46
N SER A 184 22.19 17.14 -14.59
CA SER A 184 23.46 17.88 -14.62
C SER A 184 23.29 19.34 -14.20
N GLN A 185 22.13 19.95 -14.48
CA GLN A 185 21.78 21.32 -14.07
C GLN A 185 20.29 21.41 -13.79
N LEU A 186 19.91 22.17 -12.77
CA LEU A 186 18.50 22.43 -12.46
C LEU A 186 17.89 23.38 -13.50
N PRO A 187 16.66 23.11 -13.97
CA PRO A 187 15.98 24.01 -14.90
C PRO A 187 15.68 25.36 -14.24
N LYS A 188 15.77 26.43 -15.02
CA LYS A 188 15.37 27.77 -14.59
C LYS A 188 13.91 28.03 -14.96
N PHE A 189 13.13 28.50 -13.99
CA PHE A 189 11.76 28.93 -14.21
C PHE A 189 11.71 30.41 -14.58
N LYS A 190 10.62 30.83 -15.24
CA LYS A 190 10.32 32.26 -15.46
C LYS A 190 10.03 32.93 -14.11
N SER A 191 10.23 34.24 -14.06
CA SER A 191 10.02 35.03 -12.83
C SER A 191 8.55 35.07 -12.37
N SER A 192 7.59 34.89 -13.27
CA SER A 192 6.17 34.90 -12.93
C SER A 192 5.33 34.13 -13.95
N TYR A 193 4.36 33.37 -13.45
CA TYR A 193 3.35 32.64 -14.20
C TYR A 193 1.94 33.04 -13.75
N SER A 194 0.96 32.86 -14.63
CA SER A 194 -0.46 33.06 -14.29
C SER A 194 -1.13 31.74 -13.89
N SER A 195 -2.14 31.78 -13.03
CA SER A 195 -2.97 30.62 -12.69
C SER A 195 -3.53 29.94 -13.96
N GLY A 196 -3.33 28.63 -14.08
CA GLY A 196 -3.75 27.81 -15.23
C GLY A 196 -2.81 27.84 -16.44
N GLU A 197 -1.75 28.65 -16.43
CA GLU A 197 -0.74 28.66 -17.49
C GLU A 197 0.00 27.31 -17.54
N ARG A 198 0.27 26.81 -18.75
CA ARG A 198 1.05 25.58 -18.95
C ARG A 198 2.54 25.88 -18.84
N ILE A 199 3.18 25.26 -17.86
CA ILE A 199 4.59 25.42 -17.55
C ILE A 199 5.32 24.25 -18.17
N LYS A 200 5.92 24.49 -19.34
CA LYS A 200 6.58 23.47 -20.14
C LYS A 200 8.08 23.77 -20.30
N GLY A 201 8.89 22.74 -20.12
CA GLY A 201 10.31 22.68 -20.42
C GLY A 201 10.72 21.26 -20.82
N ASP A 202 12.02 20.99 -20.93
CA ASP A 202 12.50 19.68 -21.41
C ASP A 202 12.26 18.54 -20.41
N VAL A 203 12.22 18.87 -19.11
CA VAL A 203 12.11 17.92 -17.99
C VAL A 203 10.91 18.21 -17.09
N PHE A 204 9.97 19.04 -17.52
CA PHE A 204 8.75 19.31 -16.78
C PHE A 204 7.62 19.77 -17.70
N ASP A 205 6.40 19.32 -17.43
CA ASP A 205 5.19 19.82 -18.09
C ASP A 205 4.01 19.73 -17.13
N PHE A 206 3.64 20.84 -16.50
CA PHE A 206 2.53 20.88 -15.55
C PHE A 206 1.80 22.22 -15.57
N LYS A 207 0.60 22.25 -14.99
CA LYS A 207 -0.21 23.44 -14.76
C LYS A 207 -0.45 23.61 -13.28
N ILE A 208 -0.42 24.85 -12.79
CA ILE A 208 -0.80 25.18 -11.42
C ILE A 208 -2.06 26.03 -11.46
N ILE A 209 -3.10 25.59 -10.75
CA ILE A 209 -4.36 26.30 -10.59
C ILE A 209 -4.43 26.79 -9.15
N ASN A 210 -4.56 28.10 -8.97
CA ASN A 210 -4.88 28.68 -7.66
C ASN A 210 -6.37 28.46 -7.35
N ILE A 211 -6.65 27.78 -6.23
CA ILE A 211 -8.01 27.53 -5.74
C ILE A 211 -8.39 28.58 -4.69
N SER A 212 -7.54 28.76 -3.67
CA SER A 212 -7.86 29.60 -2.52
C SER A 212 -6.64 30.27 -1.87
N SER A 213 -5.49 30.29 -2.53
CA SER A 213 -4.28 30.94 -2.00
C SER A 213 -4.39 32.46 -2.05
N MET A 214 -3.88 33.11 -1.00
CA MET A 214 -3.79 34.56 -0.87
C MET A 214 -2.43 35.09 -1.37
N PRO A 215 -2.35 36.37 -1.77
CA PRO A 215 -1.07 37.02 -2.08
C PRO A 215 -0.15 37.00 -0.85
N GLY A 216 1.09 36.54 -1.03
CA GLY A 216 2.08 36.37 0.03
C GLY A 216 2.20 34.93 0.56
N ASP A 217 1.25 34.05 0.24
CA ASP A 217 1.33 32.66 0.64
C ASP A 217 2.53 31.96 0.00
N VAL A 218 3.25 31.20 0.80
CA VAL A 218 4.35 30.33 0.36
C VAL A 218 3.89 28.89 0.54
N LEU A 219 3.84 28.19 -0.59
CA LEU A 219 3.36 26.81 -0.68
C LEU A 219 4.42 25.95 -1.33
N TYR A 220 4.38 24.66 -1.03
CA TYR A 220 5.30 23.71 -1.60
C TYR A 220 4.54 22.55 -2.23
N PHE A 221 5.10 22.01 -3.30
CA PHE A 221 4.64 20.74 -3.84
C PHE A 221 5.82 19.86 -4.24
N SER A 222 5.59 18.56 -4.25
CA SER A 222 6.54 17.55 -4.71
C SER A 222 5.86 16.65 -5.71
N LEU A 223 6.55 16.36 -6.81
CA LEU A 223 6.16 15.35 -7.78
C LEU A 223 6.92 14.07 -7.47
N LYS A 224 6.20 12.95 -7.42
CA LYS A 224 6.76 11.60 -7.27
C LYS A 224 6.27 10.70 -8.39
N ASP A 225 7.18 9.93 -8.96
CA ASP A 225 6.83 8.93 -9.97
C ASP A 225 5.99 7.81 -9.37
N THR A 226 5.07 7.26 -10.17
CA THR A 226 4.15 6.20 -9.75
C THR A 226 4.91 4.96 -9.26
N PRO A 227 5.98 4.48 -9.94
CA PRO A 227 6.67 3.27 -9.49
C PRO A 227 7.33 3.38 -8.12
N SER A 228 8.05 4.47 -7.86
CA SER A 228 8.68 4.70 -6.56
C SER A 228 7.62 4.86 -5.46
N LEU A 229 6.52 5.55 -5.77
CA LEU A 229 5.42 5.74 -4.83
C LEU A 229 4.70 4.41 -4.53
N ALA A 230 4.45 3.58 -5.54
CA ALA A 230 3.84 2.26 -5.39
C ALA A 230 4.70 1.34 -4.54
N LEU A 231 6.02 1.34 -4.74
CA LEU A 231 6.94 0.61 -3.90
C LEU A 231 6.93 1.13 -2.45
N GLN A 232 6.90 2.46 -2.26
CA GLN A 232 6.81 3.08 -0.94
C GLN A 232 5.55 2.62 -0.19
N TYR A 233 4.37 2.71 -0.81
CA TYR A 233 3.11 2.32 -0.18
C TYR A 233 2.99 0.80 0.03
N LYS A 234 3.45 -0.01 -0.94
CA LYS A 234 3.54 -1.47 -0.77
C LYS A 234 4.36 -1.86 0.45
N ASN A 235 5.48 -1.18 0.69
CA ASN A 235 6.37 -1.47 1.82
C ASN A 235 5.82 -0.93 3.14
N ALA A 236 5.08 0.19 3.10
CA ALA A 236 4.43 0.77 4.26
C ALA A 236 3.17 -0.01 4.70
N LEU A 237 2.50 -0.68 3.76
CA LEU A 237 1.31 -1.47 4.02
C LEU A 237 1.65 -2.77 4.74
N THR A 238 1.04 -2.95 5.91
CA THR A 238 1.07 -4.21 6.66
C THR A 238 -0.24 -4.95 6.42
N VAL A 239 -0.15 -6.19 6.00
CA VAL A 239 -1.31 -7.07 5.76
C VAL A 239 -1.12 -8.32 6.61
N SER A 240 -2.11 -8.65 7.44
CA SER A 240 -2.02 -9.74 8.41
C SER A 240 -3.38 -10.35 8.69
N THR A 241 -3.38 -11.57 9.26
CA THR A 241 -4.59 -12.23 9.76
C THR A 241 -4.51 -12.38 11.27
N PHE A 242 -5.66 -12.33 11.95
CA PHE A 242 -5.70 -12.51 13.41
C PHE A 242 -5.29 -13.92 13.85
N ASN A 243 -5.60 -14.94 13.03
CA ASN A 243 -5.07 -16.29 13.17
C ASN A 243 -5.04 -17.01 11.81
N LYS A 244 -4.35 -18.16 11.71
CA LYS A 244 -4.22 -18.94 10.46
C LYS A 244 -5.52 -19.62 9.98
N GLN A 245 -6.58 -19.55 10.77
CA GLN A 245 -7.89 -20.14 10.50
C GLN A 245 -8.95 -19.07 10.22
N ALA A 246 -8.57 -17.79 10.31
CA ALA A 246 -9.48 -16.67 10.15
C ALA A 246 -9.50 -16.26 8.68
N SER A 247 -10.69 -16.20 8.12
CA SER A 247 -10.96 -15.67 6.79
C SER A 247 -11.04 -14.12 6.79
N ILE A 248 -10.45 -13.47 7.80
CA ILE A 248 -10.42 -12.01 7.94
C ILE A 248 -8.98 -11.52 7.79
N ILE A 249 -8.77 -10.63 6.83
CA ILE A 249 -7.50 -9.93 6.60
C ILE A 249 -7.63 -8.51 7.15
N SER A 250 -6.68 -8.12 8.00
CA SER A 250 -6.50 -6.74 8.46
C SER A 250 -5.36 -6.09 7.68
N LEU A 251 -5.62 -4.87 7.20
CA LEU A 251 -4.69 -3.98 6.53
C LEU A 251 -4.41 -2.79 7.44
N ASN A 252 -3.13 -2.45 7.56
CA ASN A 252 -2.68 -1.34 8.37
C ASN A 252 -1.70 -0.44 7.60
N LEU A 253 -1.94 0.87 7.65
CA LEU A 253 -1.08 1.91 7.10
C LEU A 253 -0.81 3.01 8.13
N SER A 254 0.47 3.32 8.35
CA SER A 254 0.91 4.44 9.18
C SER A 254 1.24 5.67 8.33
N THR A 255 0.64 6.82 8.63
CA THR A 255 0.82 8.07 7.86
C THR A 255 0.68 9.31 8.74
N PRO A 256 1.43 10.40 8.47
CA PRO A 256 1.23 11.68 9.14
C PRO A 256 -0.10 12.35 8.77
N VAL A 257 -0.69 11.99 7.62
CA VAL A 257 -1.94 12.58 7.13
C VAL A 257 -3.06 11.56 7.19
N ARG A 258 -3.94 11.70 8.18
CA ARG A 258 -5.05 10.78 8.45
C ARG A 258 -5.93 10.53 7.22
N ARG A 259 -6.47 11.60 6.61
CA ARG A 259 -7.38 11.50 5.46
C ARG A 259 -6.73 10.82 4.25
N LEU A 260 -5.43 11.05 4.03
CA LEU A 260 -4.68 10.41 2.94
C LEU A 260 -4.67 8.89 3.09
N GLY A 261 -4.40 8.39 4.30
CA GLY A 261 -4.38 6.95 4.50
C GLY A 261 -5.77 6.31 4.53
N GLU A 262 -6.81 7.04 4.99
CA GLU A 262 -8.20 6.59 4.89
C GLU A 262 -8.61 6.44 3.41
N ASP A 263 -8.37 7.47 2.59
CA ASP A 263 -8.68 7.44 1.16
C ASP A 263 -7.87 6.36 0.43
N TYR A 264 -6.58 6.21 0.76
CA TYR A 264 -5.73 5.16 0.18
C TYR A 264 -6.24 3.76 0.51
N LEU A 265 -6.48 3.44 1.79
CA LEU A 265 -6.94 2.11 2.17
C LEU A 265 -8.33 1.80 1.62
N ASN A 266 -9.24 2.78 1.64
CA ASN A 266 -10.57 2.62 1.04
C ASN A 266 -10.47 2.35 -0.46
N LYS A 267 -9.63 3.11 -1.18
CA LYS A 267 -9.49 2.90 -2.63
C LYS A 267 -8.78 1.60 -2.97
N LEU A 268 -7.77 1.20 -2.20
CA LEU A 268 -7.10 -0.09 -2.36
C LEU A 268 -8.09 -1.23 -2.18
N MET A 269 -8.96 -1.14 -1.18
CA MET A 269 -10.02 -2.11 -0.92
C MET A 269 -11.05 -2.15 -2.04
N GLU A 270 -11.50 -1.01 -2.53
CA GLU A 270 -12.42 -0.91 -3.67
C GLU A 270 -11.83 -1.60 -4.91
N MET A 271 -10.57 -1.29 -5.25
CA MET A 271 -9.88 -1.89 -6.40
C MET A 271 -9.66 -3.40 -6.24
N TYR A 272 -9.40 -3.87 -5.02
CA TYR A 272 -9.31 -5.29 -4.72
C TYR A 272 -10.64 -6.02 -4.95
N ILE A 273 -11.73 -5.50 -4.37
CA ILE A 273 -13.07 -6.09 -4.52
C ILE A 273 -13.52 -6.08 -5.98
N ASP A 274 -13.27 -4.98 -6.70
CA ASP A 274 -13.60 -4.88 -8.13
C ASP A 274 -12.82 -5.89 -8.97
N ARG A 275 -11.55 -6.12 -8.63
CA ARG A 275 -10.72 -7.13 -9.30
C ARG A 275 -11.25 -8.54 -9.04
N GLU A 276 -11.58 -8.87 -7.79
CA GLU A 276 -12.14 -10.18 -7.42
C GLU A 276 -13.46 -10.44 -8.16
N LEU A 277 -14.35 -9.44 -8.22
CA LEU A 277 -15.61 -9.53 -8.95
C LEU A 277 -15.39 -9.75 -10.45
N LYS A 278 -14.42 -9.04 -11.05
CA LYS A 278 -14.08 -9.19 -12.47
C LYS A 278 -13.51 -10.57 -12.78
N GLU A 279 -12.66 -11.11 -11.92
CA GLU A 279 -12.11 -12.46 -12.07
C GLU A 279 -13.22 -13.52 -11.98
N LYS A 280 -14.13 -13.40 -10.99
CA LYS A 280 -15.29 -14.30 -10.84
C LYS A 280 -16.22 -14.26 -12.04
N ASN A 281 -16.52 -13.06 -12.56
CA ASN A 281 -17.34 -12.92 -13.76
C ASN A 281 -16.67 -13.55 -14.99
N SER A 282 -15.35 -13.35 -15.15
CA SER A 282 -14.60 -13.95 -16.26
C SER A 282 -14.56 -15.49 -16.17
N ALA A 283 -14.42 -16.04 -14.95
CA ALA A 283 -14.48 -17.47 -14.72
C ALA A 283 -15.87 -18.06 -15.03
N ALA A 284 -16.95 -17.35 -14.65
CA ALA A 284 -18.31 -17.75 -14.94
C ALA A 284 -18.60 -17.74 -16.45
N GLU A 285 -18.17 -16.70 -17.17
CA GLU A 285 -18.28 -16.61 -18.62
C GLU A 285 -17.55 -17.76 -19.33
N ASN A 286 -16.31 -18.05 -18.92
CA ASN A 286 -15.54 -19.18 -19.44
C ASN A 286 -16.22 -20.53 -19.16
N THR A 287 -16.88 -20.68 -18.01
CA THR A 287 -17.63 -21.90 -17.66
C THR A 287 -18.86 -22.06 -18.57
N ILE A 288 -19.59 -20.98 -18.84
CA ILE A 288 -20.73 -21.00 -19.78
C ILE A 288 -20.23 -21.40 -21.18
N LEU A 289 -19.15 -20.78 -21.66
CA LEU A 289 -18.55 -21.11 -22.95
C LEU A 289 -18.12 -22.58 -23.03
N PHE A 290 -17.55 -23.13 -21.96
CA PHE A 290 -17.20 -24.55 -21.89
C PHE A 290 -18.45 -25.45 -21.99
N ILE A 291 -19.52 -25.14 -21.25
CA ILE A 291 -20.77 -25.90 -21.29
C ILE A 291 -21.38 -25.89 -22.69
N ASP A 292 -21.44 -24.72 -23.33
CA ASP A 292 -21.99 -24.57 -24.69
C ASP A 292 -21.20 -25.41 -25.71
N GLN A 293 -19.87 -25.43 -25.60
CA GLN A 293 -19.02 -26.28 -26.44
C GLN A 293 -19.29 -27.77 -26.22
N GLN A 294 -19.47 -28.20 -24.96
CA GLN A 294 -19.79 -29.60 -24.65
C GLN A 294 -21.19 -29.99 -25.16
N LEU A 295 -22.20 -29.13 -25.00
CA LEU A 295 -23.56 -29.37 -25.49
C LEU A 295 -23.60 -29.46 -27.01
N SER A 296 -22.87 -28.59 -27.73
CA SER A 296 -22.71 -28.67 -29.17
C SER A 296 -22.05 -29.99 -29.58
N GLY A 297 -20.94 -30.36 -28.94
CA GLY A 297 -20.23 -31.61 -29.25
C GLY A 297 -21.06 -32.88 -28.98
N ILE A 298 -21.87 -32.88 -27.92
CA ILE A 298 -22.81 -33.98 -27.62
C ILE A 298 -23.92 -34.02 -28.68
N THR A 299 -24.46 -32.87 -29.08
CA THR A 299 -25.50 -32.78 -30.12
C THR A 299 -24.98 -33.33 -31.45
N ASP A 300 -23.80 -32.92 -31.88
CA ASP A 300 -23.15 -33.43 -33.09
C ASP A 300 -22.90 -34.93 -33.03
N SER A 301 -22.43 -35.41 -31.87
CA SER A 301 -22.21 -36.85 -31.62
C SER A 301 -23.51 -37.63 -31.68
N LEU A 302 -24.59 -37.13 -31.06
CA LEU A 302 -25.90 -37.77 -31.07
C LEU A 302 -26.46 -37.83 -32.48
N THR A 303 -26.42 -36.72 -33.23
CA THR A 303 -26.82 -36.66 -34.64
C THR A 303 -25.98 -37.61 -35.50
N PHE A 304 -24.68 -37.75 -35.24
CA PHE A 304 -23.84 -38.73 -35.90
C PHE A 304 -24.29 -40.18 -35.61
N PHE A 305 -24.56 -40.52 -34.34
CA PHE A 305 -25.04 -41.84 -33.94
C PHE A 305 -26.44 -42.15 -34.49
N GLU A 306 -27.36 -41.19 -34.49
CA GLU A 306 -28.70 -41.30 -35.09
C GLU A 306 -28.62 -41.58 -36.59
N ASN A 307 -27.84 -40.79 -37.34
CA ASN A 307 -27.61 -40.99 -38.77
C ASN A 307 -26.97 -42.36 -39.07
N ARG A 308 -26.14 -42.88 -38.16
CA ARG A 308 -25.52 -44.21 -38.30
C ARG A 308 -26.52 -45.33 -38.00
N LEU A 309 -27.36 -45.17 -36.99
CA LEU A 309 -28.44 -46.10 -36.66
C LEU A 309 -29.48 -46.19 -37.77
N GLU A 310 -29.85 -45.06 -38.35
CA GLU A 310 -30.79 -44.99 -39.48
C GLU A 310 -30.23 -45.72 -40.71
N ARG A 311 -28.97 -45.44 -41.08
CA ARG A 311 -28.27 -46.14 -42.16
C ARG A 311 -28.19 -47.66 -41.93
N TYR A 312 -27.95 -48.09 -40.70
CA TYR A 312 -27.96 -49.51 -40.36
C TYR A 312 -29.35 -50.16 -40.54
N ARG A 313 -30.41 -49.48 -40.06
CA ARG A 313 -31.80 -49.93 -40.21
C ARG A 313 -32.23 -49.98 -41.67
N SER A 314 -31.87 -49.00 -42.49
CA SER A 314 -32.23 -48.97 -43.92
C SER A 314 -31.52 -50.08 -44.70
N GLN A 315 -30.23 -50.31 -44.46
CA GLN A 315 -29.49 -51.44 -45.05
C GLN A 315 -30.06 -52.79 -44.64
N THR A 316 -30.37 -52.97 -43.35
CA THR A 316 -30.92 -54.24 -42.86
C THR A 316 -32.32 -54.51 -43.44
N ARG A 317 -33.18 -53.48 -43.52
CA ARG A 317 -34.49 -53.58 -44.20
C ARG A 317 -34.35 -53.95 -45.67
N SER A 318 -33.45 -53.30 -46.41
CA SER A 318 -33.13 -53.62 -47.81
C SER A 318 -32.72 -55.09 -47.98
N LEU A 319 -31.83 -55.58 -47.11
CA LEU A 319 -31.39 -56.97 -47.10
C LEU A 319 -32.52 -57.94 -46.75
N THR A 320 -33.43 -57.56 -45.85
CA THR A 320 -34.59 -58.41 -45.51
C THR A 320 -35.62 -58.43 -46.63
N SER A 321 -35.91 -57.31 -47.28
CA SER A 321 -36.79 -57.26 -48.46
C SER A 321 -36.21 -58.05 -49.63
N HIS A 322 -34.91 -57.91 -49.90
CA HIS A 322 -34.24 -58.67 -50.96
C HIS A 322 -34.26 -60.18 -50.67
N LYS A 323 -34.07 -60.59 -49.40
CA LYS A 323 -34.18 -61.99 -48.97
C LYS A 323 -35.63 -62.52 -49.03
N LYS A 324 -36.63 -61.66 -48.87
CA LYS A 324 -38.06 -62.00 -49.00
C LYS A 324 -38.47 -62.16 -50.47
N GLU A 325 -37.99 -61.30 -51.35
CA GLU A 325 -38.15 -61.44 -52.80
C GLU A 325 -37.53 -62.74 -53.28
N LEU A 326 -36.26 -63.02 -52.92
CA LEU A 326 -35.57 -64.26 -53.30
C LEU A 326 -36.28 -65.54 -52.80
N ARG A 327 -36.95 -65.50 -51.64
CA ARG A 327 -37.81 -66.61 -51.19
C ARG A 327 -39.11 -66.72 -51.99
N SER A 328 -39.76 -65.60 -52.33
CA SER A 328 -40.98 -65.61 -53.15
C SER A 328 -40.73 -66.09 -54.58
N PHE A 329 -39.55 -65.81 -55.15
CA PHE A 329 -39.13 -66.35 -56.44
C PHE A 329 -38.85 -67.87 -56.39
N HIS A 330 -38.52 -68.41 -55.21
CA HIS A 330 -38.31 -69.84 -55.05
C HIS A 330 -39.63 -70.59 -54.89
N ASP A 331 -40.61 -70.00 -54.18
CA ASP A 331 -41.96 -70.56 -54.00
C ASP A 331 -42.84 -70.48 -55.27
N PHE A 332 -42.54 -69.59 -56.22
CA PHE A 332 -43.27 -69.49 -57.50
C PHE A 332 -42.78 -70.49 -58.57
N LYS A 333 -41.73 -71.26 -58.29
CA LYS A 333 -41.06 -72.15 -59.26
C LYS A 333 -41.24 -73.66 -58.96
N ASN A 334 -42.11 -74.00 -58.02
CA ASN A 334 -42.60 -75.36 -57.74
C ASN A 334 -44.12 -75.41 -57.89
#